data_AF-A0AAU4IHD9-F1
#
_entry.id   AF-A0AAU4IHD9-F1
#
_cell.length_a   1.000
_cell.length_b   1.000
_cell.length_c   1.000
_cell.angle_alpha   90.00
_cell.angle_beta   90.00
_cell.angle_gamma   90.00
#
_symmetry.space_group_name_H-M   'P 1'
#
loop_
_entity.id
_entity.type
_entity.pdbx_description
1 polymer ?
#
loop_
_entity_poly.entity_id
_entity_poly.type
_entity_poly.pdbx_seq_one_letter_code
_entity_poly.pdbx_strand_id
1 'polypeptide(L)'
;MATSASDGGRAANAHRRAQRGLTRLLTRDMRGLRRLIIPSRLEASVPEWIVAVRALVEQYGSASSSLSADYYEAERAAAAVTGRFTVPLVDPPPDEQVESGLRWATKDLWPRDPDDPATTDAQREPMDIRLQQAEAKAEGVAQKLVADQGRGTVKEAVRQDRTAVGYARAAALGACVFCKLMATRGLTYKSAGSAGRDVNSKFTGDDSVVKFHDNCHCQIVPVFKGQRFELSDHAREWERIYRDYAAPYPGDQLNRFRQALADHGHMPVL
;
A
#
# COMPACT_ATOMS: atom_id res chain seq x y z
N MET A 1 18.87 1.72 27.70
CA MET A 1 17.67 0.87 27.53
C MET A 1 17.37 0.77 26.04
N ALA A 2 16.93 -0.38 25.54
CA ALA A 2 16.48 -0.52 24.16
C ALA A 2 15.19 0.30 23.96
N THR A 3 15.13 1.15 22.94
CA THR A 3 13.91 1.87 22.56
C THR A 3 12.96 0.93 21.80
N SER A 4 11.66 1.20 21.81
CA SER A 4 10.68 0.40 21.06
C SER A 4 10.31 1.07 19.75
N ALA A 5 10.06 0.27 18.71
CA ALA A 5 9.46 0.67 17.45
C ALA A 5 8.07 0.03 17.34
N SER A 6 7.05 0.82 17.03
CA SER A 6 5.67 0.33 16.91
C SER A 6 4.89 1.14 15.88
N ASP A 7 3.91 0.52 15.24
CA ASP A 7 3.02 1.19 14.29
C ASP A 7 2.05 2.18 14.93
N GLY A 8 1.97 2.21 16.26
CA GLY A 8 1.28 3.22 17.06
C GLY A 8 2.12 4.44 17.45
N GLY A 9 3.40 4.52 17.01
CA GLY A 9 4.31 5.62 17.35
C GLY A 9 3.85 7.00 16.85
N ARG A 10 4.41 8.07 17.41
CA ARG A 10 4.08 9.46 17.03
C ARG A 10 4.37 9.74 15.56
N ALA A 11 5.57 9.40 15.08
CA ALA A 11 5.99 9.60 13.69
C ALA A 11 5.20 8.71 12.74
N ALA A 12 5.04 7.42 13.05
CA ALA A 12 4.16 6.50 12.30
C ALA A 12 2.71 7.04 12.16
N ASN A 13 2.13 7.62 13.21
CA ASN A 13 0.79 8.21 13.17
C ASN A 13 0.74 9.51 12.36
N ALA A 14 1.77 10.36 12.45
CA ALA A 14 1.87 11.59 11.67
C ALA A 14 1.99 11.28 10.17
N HIS A 15 2.88 10.36 9.80
CA HIS A 15 3.05 9.90 8.42
C HIS A 15 1.74 9.34 7.85
N ARG A 16 1.03 8.49 8.62
CA ARG A 16 -0.28 7.95 8.22
C ARG A 16 -1.31 9.05 7.94
N ARG A 17 -1.36 10.10 8.77
CA ARG A 17 -2.26 11.24 8.54
C ARG A 17 -1.87 12.03 7.29
N ALA A 18 -0.58 12.28 7.09
CA ALA A 18 -0.08 12.98 5.91
C ALA A 18 -0.38 12.22 4.61
N GLN A 19 -0.10 10.91 4.59
CA GLN A 19 -0.42 10.03 3.45
C GLN A 19 -1.92 10.03 3.13
N ARG A 20 -2.79 9.97 4.15
CA ARG A 20 -4.26 10.10 3.94
C ARG A 20 -4.67 11.46 3.37
N GLY A 21 -4.03 12.54 3.82
CA GLY A 21 -4.24 13.87 3.27
C GLY A 21 -3.87 13.93 1.78
N LEU A 22 -2.71 13.36 1.43
CA LEU A 22 -2.23 13.26 0.06
C LEU A 22 -3.18 12.44 -0.83
N THR A 23 -3.67 11.29 -0.34
CA THR A 23 -4.67 10.47 -1.03
C THR A 23 -5.94 11.27 -1.33
N ARG A 24 -6.44 12.09 -0.40
CA ARG A 24 -7.65 12.91 -0.61
C ARG A 24 -7.45 13.96 -1.70
N LEU A 25 -6.29 14.59 -1.74
CA LEU A 25 -5.95 15.57 -2.78
C LEU A 25 -5.82 14.90 -4.15
N LEU A 26 -5.11 13.77 -4.22
CA LEU A 26 -5.01 12.95 -5.43
C LEU A 26 -6.40 12.56 -5.96
N THR A 27 -7.27 12.02 -5.10
CA THR A 27 -8.62 11.61 -5.50
C THR A 27 -9.45 12.80 -6.01
N ARG A 28 -9.36 13.97 -5.36
CA ARG A 28 -10.06 15.18 -5.83
C ARG A 28 -9.59 15.55 -7.25
N ASP A 29 -8.30 15.56 -7.50
CA ASP A 29 -7.74 15.99 -8.77
C ASP A 29 -8.01 14.95 -9.88
N MET A 30 -7.93 13.66 -9.55
CA MET A 30 -8.35 12.54 -10.41
C MET A 30 -9.79 12.69 -10.90
N ARG A 31 -10.72 12.99 -9.99
CA ARG A 31 -12.15 13.24 -10.32
C ARG A 31 -12.30 14.44 -11.25
N GLY A 32 -11.46 15.46 -11.07
CA GLY A 32 -11.40 16.62 -11.99
C GLY A 32 -11.02 16.23 -13.42
N LEU A 33 -10.17 15.21 -13.59
CA LEU A 33 -9.75 14.72 -14.91
C LEU A 33 -10.82 13.87 -15.61
N ARG A 34 -11.84 13.37 -14.91
CA ARG A 34 -12.92 12.56 -15.49
C ARG A 34 -13.57 13.19 -16.72
N ARG A 35 -13.65 14.53 -16.75
CA ARG A 35 -14.16 15.32 -17.88
C ARG A 35 -13.41 15.11 -19.20
N LEU A 36 -12.17 14.62 -19.14
CA LEU A 36 -11.38 14.33 -20.32
C LEU A 36 -11.90 13.08 -21.04
N ILE A 37 -12.53 12.14 -20.36
CA ILE A 37 -13.13 10.95 -21.00
C ILE A 37 -14.44 11.34 -21.67
N ILE A 38 -14.46 11.30 -23.01
CA ILE A 38 -15.62 11.65 -23.84
C ILE A 38 -16.22 10.36 -24.42
N PRO A 39 -17.41 9.92 -23.98
CA PRO A 39 -17.96 8.61 -24.36
C PRO A 39 -18.14 8.39 -25.87
N SER A 40 -18.42 9.46 -26.63
CA SER A 40 -18.53 9.38 -28.09
C SER A 40 -17.19 9.34 -28.83
N ARG A 41 -16.06 9.53 -28.12
CA ARG A 41 -14.70 9.62 -28.69
C ARG A 41 -13.68 8.91 -27.79
N LEU A 42 -14.00 7.70 -27.32
CA LEU A 42 -13.15 6.98 -26.36
C LEU A 42 -11.73 6.73 -26.88
N GLU A 43 -11.59 6.40 -28.16
CA GLU A 43 -10.28 6.11 -28.79
C GLU A 43 -9.32 7.30 -28.70
N ALA A 44 -9.81 8.51 -28.87
CA ALA A 44 -9.01 9.73 -28.77
C ALA A 44 -8.88 10.22 -27.31
N SER A 45 -9.95 10.13 -26.53
CA SER A 45 -10.03 10.81 -25.22
C SER A 45 -9.48 9.99 -24.03
N VAL A 46 -9.53 8.66 -24.07
CA VAL A 46 -8.96 7.81 -23.01
C VAL A 46 -7.43 7.94 -22.96
N PRO A 47 -6.68 7.90 -24.08
CA PRO A 47 -5.24 8.14 -24.06
C PRO A 47 -4.85 9.52 -23.49
N GLU A 48 -5.56 10.59 -23.85
CA GLU A 48 -5.33 11.93 -23.29
C GLU A 48 -5.54 11.97 -21.77
N TRP A 49 -6.61 11.31 -21.30
CA TRP A 49 -6.87 11.16 -19.88
C TRP A 49 -5.76 10.35 -19.16
N ILE A 50 -5.25 9.27 -19.76
CA ILE A 50 -4.12 8.49 -19.21
C ILE A 50 -2.88 9.37 -19.03
N VAL A 51 -2.53 10.18 -20.02
CA VAL A 51 -1.40 11.11 -19.94
C VAL A 51 -1.58 12.11 -18.81
N ALA A 52 -2.78 12.67 -18.64
CA ALA A 52 -3.08 13.60 -17.55
C ALA A 52 -3.00 12.93 -16.17
N VAL A 53 -3.51 11.71 -16.02
CA VAL A 53 -3.43 10.96 -14.76
C VAL A 53 -1.98 10.60 -14.43
N ARG A 54 -1.15 10.27 -15.42
CA ARG A 54 0.27 9.99 -15.21
C ARG A 54 0.99 11.17 -14.56
N ALA A 55 0.73 12.39 -15.03
CA ALA A 55 1.30 13.60 -14.42
C ALA A 55 0.88 13.76 -12.94
N LEU A 56 -0.37 13.42 -12.59
CA LEU A 56 -0.80 13.40 -11.19
C LEU A 56 -0.06 12.32 -10.38
N VAL A 57 0.07 11.10 -10.92
CA VAL A 57 0.79 10.01 -10.24
C VAL A 57 2.25 10.38 -9.97
N GLU A 58 2.92 11.03 -10.92
CA GLU A 58 4.28 11.54 -10.74
C GLU A 58 4.34 12.59 -9.64
N GLN A 59 3.54 13.66 -9.75
CA GLN A 59 3.52 14.76 -8.78
C GLN A 59 3.22 14.28 -7.35
N TYR A 60 2.14 13.52 -7.18
CA TYR A 60 1.73 13.00 -5.88
C TYR A 60 2.69 11.90 -5.40
N GLY A 61 3.29 11.13 -6.31
CA GLY A 61 4.32 10.14 -6.01
C GLY A 61 5.56 10.77 -5.38
N SER A 62 6.08 11.86 -5.97
CA SER A 62 7.19 12.61 -5.40
C SER A 62 6.86 13.17 -4.03
N ALA A 63 5.67 13.73 -3.84
CA ALA A 63 5.23 14.22 -2.53
C ALA A 63 5.14 13.08 -1.48
N SER A 64 4.63 11.91 -1.88
CA SER A 64 4.60 10.71 -1.03
C SER A 64 6.00 10.26 -0.63
N SER A 65 6.94 10.27 -1.58
CA SER A 65 8.36 9.95 -1.37
C SER A 65 9.00 10.91 -0.36
N SER A 66 8.82 12.23 -0.52
CA SER A 66 9.33 13.23 0.43
C SER A 66 8.75 13.07 1.83
N LEU A 67 7.42 12.90 1.97
CA LEU A 67 6.78 12.65 3.26
C LEU A 67 7.31 11.39 3.95
N SER A 68 7.63 10.36 3.17
CA SER A 68 8.23 9.12 3.65
C SER A 68 9.69 9.27 4.04
N ALA A 69 10.44 10.18 3.41
CA ALA A 69 11.80 10.52 3.81
C ALA A 69 11.83 11.23 5.17
N ASP A 70 11.03 12.27 5.35
CA ASP A 70 10.88 12.98 6.63
C ASP A 70 10.46 12.01 7.75
N TYR A 71 9.56 11.10 7.43
CA TYR A 71 9.13 10.05 8.36
C TYR A 71 10.28 9.11 8.75
N TYR A 72 11.08 8.64 7.79
CA TYR A 72 12.22 7.79 8.09
C TYR A 72 13.26 8.50 8.98
N GLU A 73 13.54 9.77 8.70
CA GLU A 73 14.43 10.59 9.53
C GLU A 73 13.89 10.75 10.96
N ALA A 74 12.58 10.97 11.11
CA ALA A 74 11.93 11.06 12.41
C ALA A 74 12.00 9.75 13.20
N GLU A 75 11.79 8.60 12.56
CA GLU A 75 11.94 7.29 13.20
C GLU A 75 13.41 7.01 13.58
N ARG A 76 14.36 7.40 12.72
CA ARG A 76 15.80 7.30 13.00
C ARG A 76 16.22 8.15 14.20
N ALA A 77 15.68 9.36 14.31
CA ALA A 77 15.89 10.24 15.46
C ALA A 77 15.25 9.68 16.74
N ALA A 78 14.02 9.13 16.65
CA ALA A 78 13.35 8.48 17.77
C ALA A 78 14.09 7.24 18.27
N ALA A 79 14.79 6.55 17.38
CA ALA A 79 15.68 5.43 17.70
C ALA A 79 17.02 5.87 18.32
N ALA A 80 17.27 7.19 18.50
CA ALA A 80 18.53 7.76 18.96
C ALA A 80 19.75 7.32 18.13
N VAL A 81 19.55 7.07 16.84
CA VAL A 81 20.62 6.66 15.93
C VAL A 81 21.52 7.85 15.64
N THR A 82 22.82 7.68 15.89
CA THR A 82 23.84 8.70 15.61
C THR A 82 24.37 8.61 14.17
N GLY A 83 25.03 9.67 13.71
CA GLY A 83 25.67 9.73 12.41
C GLY A 83 24.73 10.23 11.30
N ARG A 84 25.32 10.69 10.19
CA ARG A 84 24.59 11.23 9.05
C ARG A 84 24.11 10.11 8.13
N PHE A 85 22.89 10.25 7.64
CA PHE A 85 22.29 9.41 6.60
C PHE A 85 21.35 10.29 5.79
N THR A 86 21.45 10.22 4.47
CA THR A 86 20.52 10.92 3.57
C THR A 86 19.55 9.88 3.04
N VAL A 87 18.25 10.10 3.25
CA VAL A 87 17.23 9.18 2.75
C VAL A 87 17.18 9.27 1.22
N PRO A 88 17.33 8.15 0.50
CA PRO A 88 17.17 8.13 -0.95
C PRO A 88 15.70 8.35 -1.32
N LEU A 89 15.43 9.30 -2.21
CA LEU A 89 14.13 9.38 -2.88
C LEU A 89 14.13 8.39 -4.04
N VAL A 90 13.04 7.64 -4.20
CA VAL A 90 12.87 6.70 -5.32
C VAL A 90 12.41 7.43 -6.57
N ASP A 91 12.76 6.87 -7.73
CA ASP A 91 12.28 7.32 -9.03
C ASP A 91 10.76 7.10 -9.16
N PRO A 92 10.04 7.94 -9.93
CA PRO A 92 8.63 7.76 -10.21
C PRO A 92 8.34 6.38 -10.83
N PRO A 93 7.09 5.88 -10.70
CA PRO A 93 6.74 4.59 -11.30
C PRO A 93 6.94 4.64 -12.82
N PRO A 94 7.46 3.57 -13.47
CA PRO A 94 7.64 3.55 -14.91
C PRO A 94 6.34 3.83 -15.66
N ASP A 95 6.42 4.62 -16.74
CA ASP A 95 5.26 5.01 -17.56
C ASP A 95 4.39 3.82 -17.98
N GLU A 96 5.02 2.72 -18.41
CA GLU A 96 4.33 1.50 -18.83
C GLU A 96 3.52 0.87 -17.69
N GLN A 97 4.00 0.95 -16.46
CA GLN A 97 3.28 0.45 -15.28
C GLN A 97 2.01 1.27 -15.03
N VAL A 98 2.12 2.60 -15.12
CA VAL A 98 0.99 3.52 -14.94
C VAL A 98 -0.03 3.30 -16.06
N GLU A 99 0.42 3.28 -17.31
CA GLU A 99 -0.44 3.07 -18.48
C GLU A 99 -1.16 1.71 -18.41
N SER A 100 -0.44 0.63 -18.10
CA SER A 100 -1.03 -0.71 -17.98
C SER A 100 -2.14 -0.76 -16.93
N GLY A 101 -1.91 -0.13 -15.76
CA GLY A 101 -2.92 -0.06 -14.71
C GLY A 101 -4.15 0.74 -15.12
N LEU A 102 -3.97 1.87 -15.80
CA LEU A 102 -5.07 2.72 -16.25
C LEU A 102 -5.85 2.10 -17.42
N ARG A 103 -5.18 1.43 -18.36
CA ARG A 103 -5.83 0.65 -19.41
C ARG A 103 -6.68 -0.48 -18.85
N TRP A 104 -6.18 -1.17 -17.82
CA TRP A 104 -6.97 -2.16 -17.10
C TRP A 104 -8.20 -1.52 -16.43
N ALA A 105 -8.04 -0.35 -15.80
CA ALA A 105 -9.13 0.35 -15.14
C ALA A 105 -10.24 0.79 -16.13
N THR A 106 -9.88 1.20 -17.34
CA THR A 106 -10.81 1.68 -18.38
C THR A 106 -11.21 0.61 -19.40
N LYS A 107 -10.77 -0.65 -19.23
CA LYS A 107 -11.04 -1.73 -20.19
C LYS A 107 -12.53 -1.93 -20.46
N ASP A 108 -13.34 -1.67 -19.44
CA ASP A 108 -14.78 -1.86 -19.50
C ASP A 108 -15.47 -0.63 -20.10
N LEU A 109 -14.77 0.37 -20.67
CA LEU A 109 -15.42 1.47 -21.42
C LEU A 109 -15.58 1.15 -22.91
N TRP A 110 -14.76 0.25 -23.44
CA TRP A 110 -14.73 -0.04 -24.87
C TRP A 110 -16.00 -0.74 -25.35
N PRO A 111 -16.59 -0.33 -26.48
CA PRO A 111 -17.75 -1.02 -27.05
C PRO A 111 -17.45 -2.49 -27.31
N ARG A 112 -18.41 -3.36 -27.04
CA ARG A 112 -18.33 -4.79 -27.35
C ARG A 112 -19.72 -5.30 -27.70
N ASP A 113 -19.77 -6.32 -28.54
CA ASP A 113 -21.02 -7.01 -28.87
C ASP A 113 -21.63 -7.60 -27.60
N PRO A 114 -22.87 -7.23 -27.21
CA PRO A 114 -23.52 -7.84 -26.05
C PRO A 114 -23.71 -9.35 -26.23
N ASP A 115 -23.85 -9.88 -27.45
CA ASP A 115 -24.08 -11.31 -27.62
C ASP A 115 -22.76 -12.12 -27.66
N ASP A 116 -21.60 -11.45 -27.63
CA ASP A 116 -20.30 -12.11 -27.47
C ASP A 116 -20.21 -12.78 -26.08
N PRO A 117 -19.98 -14.11 -26.00
CA PRO A 117 -19.79 -14.82 -24.73
C PRO A 117 -18.65 -14.29 -23.86
N ALA A 118 -17.69 -13.57 -24.44
CA ALA A 118 -16.58 -12.93 -23.73
C ALA A 118 -16.93 -11.54 -23.16
N THR A 119 -18.13 -11.00 -23.43
CA THR A 119 -18.61 -9.74 -22.84
C THR A 119 -19.01 -9.94 -21.39
N THR A 120 -18.28 -9.29 -20.48
CA THR A 120 -18.52 -9.35 -19.03
C THR A 120 -19.77 -8.57 -18.64
N ASP A 121 -20.38 -8.92 -17.49
CA ASP A 121 -21.55 -8.21 -16.97
C ASP A 121 -21.29 -6.70 -16.80
N ALA A 122 -20.09 -6.34 -16.32
CA ALA A 122 -19.68 -4.94 -16.19
C ALA A 122 -19.70 -4.16 -17.52
N GLN A 123 -19.45 -4.84 -18.65
CA GLN A 123 -19.46 -4.20 -19.98
C GLN A 123 -20.88 -4.06 -20.56
N ARG A 124 -21.86 -4.81 -20.03
CA ARG A 124 -23.27 -4.73 -20.42
C ARG A 124 -23.99 -3.57 -19.74
N GLU A 125 -23.43 -3.06 -18.64
CA GLU A 125 -23.99 -1.94 -17.91
C GLU A 125 -24.11 -0.68 -18.78
N PRO A 126 -25.05 0.23 -18.43
CA PRO A 126 -25.11 1.56 -19.02
C PRO A 126 -23.76 2.31 -18.94
N MET A 127 -23.49 3.16 -19.93
CA MET A 127 -22.20 3.85 -20.07
C MET A 127 -21.84 4.71 -18.84
N ASP A 128 -22.81 5.32 -18.18
CA ASP A 128 -22.62 6.08 -16.94
C ASP A 128 -22.14 5.19 -15.77
N ILE A 129 -22.70 4.00 -15.63
CA ILE A 129 -22.26 3.00 -14.62
C ILE A 129 -20.85 2.52 -14.94
N ARG A 130 -20.56 2.20 -16.21
CA ARG A 130 -19.22 1.79 -16.68
C ARG A 130 -18.18 2.86 -16.38
N LEU A 131 -18.52 4.13 -16.58
CA LEU A 131 -17.65 5.25 -16.27
C LEU A 131 -17.39 5.41 -14.78
N GLN A 132 -18.41 5.25 -13.93
CA GLN A 132 -18.25 5.27 -12.47
C GLN A 132 -17.32 4.13 -12.01
N GLN A 133 -17.48 2.93 -12.57
CA GLN A 133 -16.62 1.79 -12.25
C GLN A 133 -15.17 2.00 -12.71
N ALA A 134 -14.98 2.56 -13.91
CA ALA A 134 -13.65 2.88 -14.44
C ALA A 134 -12.95 3.95 -13.57
N GLU A 135 -13.69 4.96 -13.12
CA GLU A 135 -13.20 5.98 -12.19
C GLU A 135 -12.77 5.38 -10.85
N ALA A 136 -13.60 4.52 -10.24
CA ALA A 136 -13.26 3.85 -8.98
C ALA A 136 -12.00 2.95 -9.12
N LYS A 137 -11.87 2.20 -10.22
CA LYS A 137 -10.68 1.39 -10.52
C LYS A 137 -9.44 2.28 -10.69
N ALA A 138 -9.56 3.35 -11.46
CA ALA A 138 -8.47 4.28 -11.74
C ALA A 138 -7.98 5.00 -10.48
N GLU A 139 -8.91 5.43 -9.61
CA GLU A 139 -8.59 5.96 -8.29
C GLU A 139 -7.79 4.94 -7.48
N GLY A 140 -8.22 3.68 -7.43
CA GLY A 140 -7.50 2.61 -6.73
C GLY A 140 -6.07 2.39 -7.22
N VAL A 141 -5.89 2.35 -8.55
CA VAL A 141 -4.58 2.23 -9.20
C VAL A 141 -3.67 3.41 -8.87
N ALA A 142 -4.17 4.64 -9.03
CA ALA A 142 -3.39 5.86 -8.76
C ALA A 142 -2.98 5.96 -7.28
N GLN A 143 -3.92 5.69 -6.36
CA GLN A 143 -3.64 5.67 -4.92
C GLN A 143 -2.56 4.65 -4.56
N LYS A 144 -2.62 3.45 -5.16
CA LYS A 144 -1.61 2.42 -4.96
C LYS A 144 -0.25 2.87 -5.44
N LEU A 145 -0.13 3.37 -6.67
CA LEU A 145 1.13 3.80 -7.27
C LEU A 145 1.79 4.92 -6.44
N VAL A 146 1.02 5.93 -6.03
CA VAL A 146 1.50 7.03 -5.18
C VAL A 146 1.93 6.54 -3.80
N ALA A 147 1.17 5.64 -3.17
CA ALA A 147 1.55 5.11 -1.87
C ALA A 147 2.74 4.14 -1.95
N ASP A 148 2.91 3.44 -3.08
CA ASP A 148 4.07 2.57 -3.35
C ASP A 148 5.36 3.37 -3.46
N GLN A 149 5.32 4.61 -3.95
CA GLN A 149 6.48 5.51 -3.97
C GLN A 149 7.02 5.78 -2.56
N GLY A 150 6.17 6.25 -1.64
CA GLY A 150 6.59 6.46 -0.25
C GLY A 150 7.04 5.18 0.46
N ARG A 151 6.35 4.05 0.21
CA ARG A 151 6.80 2.73 0.71
C ARG A 151 8.16 2.35 0.14
N GLY A 152 8.41 2.62 -1.14
CA GLY A 152 9.68 2.42 -1.82
C GLY A 152 10.80 3.22 -1.15
N THR A 153 10.58 4.50 -0.85
CA THR A 153 11.52 5.36 -0.14
C THR A 153 11.94 4.77 1.21
N VAL A 154 10.97 4.35 2.04
CA VAL A 154 11.29 3.72 3.34
C VAL A 154 12.04 2.40 3.16
N LYS A 155 11.62 1.55 2.22
CA LYS A 155 12.30 0.28 1.95
C LYS A 155 13.75 0.49 1.51
N GLU A 156 13.96 1.43 0.60
CA GLU A 156 15.28 1.73 0.05
C GLU A 156 16.19 2.36 1.11
N ALA A 157 15.63 3.22 1.97
CA ALA A 157 16.32 3.74 3.14
C ALA A 157 16.75 2.62 4.11
N VAL A 158 15.86 1.68 4.45
CA VAL A 158 16.21 0.51 5.29
C VAL A 158 17.31 -0.35 4.65
N ARG A 159 17.26 -0.52 3.33
CA ARG A 159 18.26 -1.28 2.57
C ARG A 159 19.64 -0.63 2.67
N GLN A 160 19.72 0.69 2.49
CA GLN A 160 20.98 1.44 2.47
C GLN A 160 21.53 1.77 3.87
N ASP A 161 20.67 2.02 4.86
CA ASP A 161 21.09 2.44 6.19
C ASP A 161 21.69 1.28 6.98
N ARG A 162 22.98 1.36 7.30
CA ARG A 162 23.72 0.34 8.08
C ARG A 162 23.19 0.17 9.52
N THR A 163 22.40 1.11 10.02
CA THR A 163 21.81 1.09 11.36
C THR A 163 20.40 0.49 11.36
N ALA A 164 19.71 0.44 10.22
CA ALA A 164 18.45 -0.29 10.10
C ALA A 164 18.69 -1.81 10.14
N VAL A 165 17.83 -2.55 10.83
CA VAL A 165 17.84 -4.04 10.88
C VAL A 165 16.75 -4.64 9.99
N GLY A 166 15.70 -3.88 9.69
CA GLY A 166 14.58 -4.35 8.91
C GLY A 166 13.41 -3.38 8.98
N TYR A 167 12.24 -3.88 8.62
CA TYR A 167 10.99 -3.14 8.74
C TYR A 167 9.83 -4.06 9.08
N ALA A 168 8.79 -3.51 9.69
CA ALA A 168 7.53 -4.19 9.90
C ALA A 168 6.41 -3.54 9.09
N ARG A 169 5.37 -4.31 8.75
CA ARG A 169 4.18 -3.77 8.11
C ARG A 169 3.18 -3.30 9.15
N ALA A 170 2.58 -2.16 8.87
CA ALA A 170 1.67 -1.47 9.76
C ALA A 170 0.35 -1.20 9.05
N ALA A 171 -0.72 -1.80 9.54
CA ALA A 171 -2.07 -1.57 9.02
C ALA A 171 -2.86 -0.62 9.94
N ALA A 172 -3.77 0.15 9.35
CA ALA A 172 -4.75 0.92 10.10
C ALA A 172 -5.95 0.05 10.52
N LEU A 173 -6.70 0.48 11.54
CA LEU A 173 -7.91 -0.23 11.99
C LEU A 173 -8.90 -0.55 10.86
N GLY A 174 -9.12 0.42 9.96
CA GLY A 174 -9.97 0.27 8.78
C GLY A 174 -9.32 -0.43 7.58
N ALA A 175 -8.13 -1.03 7.73
CA ALA A 175 -7.49 -1.73 6.63
C ALA A 175 -8.22 -3.02 6.26
N CYS A 176 -8.01 -3.49 5.03
CA CYS A 176 -8.55 -4.76 4.58
C CYS A 176 -7.93 -5.94 5.36
N VAL A 177 -8.59 -7.10 5.30
CA VAL A 177 -8.17 -8.36 5.94
C VAL A 177 -6.73 -8.72 5.61
N PHE A 178 -6.33 -8.58 4.35
CA PHE A 178 -5.00 -8.94 3.91
C PHE A 178 -3.93 -8.02 4.53
N CYS A 179 -4.19 -6.71 4.59
CA CYS A 179 -3.32 -5.76 5.28
C CYS A 179 -3.19 -6.08 6.77
N LYS A 180 -4.30 -6.46 7.43
CA LYS A 180 -4.31 -6.86 8.83
C LYS A 180 -3.45 -8.09 9.06
N LEU A 181 -3.61 -9.12 8.22
CA LEU A 181 -2.78 -10.32 8.26
C LEU A 181 -1.30 -10.00 8.08
N MET A 182 -0.98 -9.07 7.20
CA MET A 182 0.40 -8.66 6.98
C MET A 182 0.99 -7.90 8.16
N ALA A 183 0.18 -7.16 8.91
CA ALA A 183 0.62 -6.47 10.12
C ALA A 183 0.91 -7.44 11.28
N THR A 184 0.32 -8.64 11.31
CA THR A 184 0.58 -9.63 12.37
C THR A 184 1.91 -10.37 12.21
N ARG A 185 2.59 -10.25 11.05
CA ARG A 185 3.81 -11.02 10.76
C ARG A 185 5.06 -10.52 11.48
N GLY A 186 5.01 -9.34 12.09
CA GLY A 186 6.14 -8.77 12.80
C GLY A 186 7.25 -8.23 11.90
N LEU A 187 8.49 -8.30 12.37
CA LEU A 187 9.66 -7.72 11.74
C LEU A 187 10.15 -8.57 10.56
N THR A 188 10.22 -7.95 9.38
CA THR A 188 10.93 -8.46 8.21
C THR A 188 12.37 -7.95 8.24
N TYR A 189 13.33 -8.88 8.31
CA TYR A 189 14.74 -8.51 8.41
C TYR A 189 15.36 -8.30 7.03
N LYS A 190 16.25 -7.30 6.93
CA LYS A 190 16.87 -6.97 5.64
C LYS A 190 17.91 -8.00 5.19
N SER A 191 18.46 -8.79 6.11
CA SER A 191 19.36 -9.91 5.81
C SER A 191 19.36 -10.94 6.93
N ALA A 192 19.78 -12.18 6.64
CA ALA A 192 19.98 -13.22 7.64
C ALA A 192 20.94 -12.75 8.76
N GLY A 193 21.99 -12.00 8.42
CA GLY A 193 22.94 -11.43 9.39
C GLY A 193 22.32 -10.39 10.33
N SER A 194 21.28 -9.67 9.89
CA SER A 194 20.54 -8.71 10.75
C SER A 194 19.49 -9.36 11.65
N ALA A 195 19.21 -10.65 11.43
CA ALA A 195 18.07 -11.34 12.00
C ALA A 195 18.41 -12.23 13.22
N GLY A 196 19.70 -12.50 13.47
CA GLY A 196 20.14 -13.42 14.52
C GLY A 196 20.17 -14.88 14.05
N ARG A 197 20.51 -15.85 14.93
CA ARG A 197 20.72 -17.26 14.53
C ARG A 197 19.43 -18.07 14.30
N ASP A 198 18.27 -17.60 14.76
CA ASP A 198 17.02 -18.39 14.82
C ASP A 198 15.90 -17.84 13.91
N VAL A 199 16.19 -17.63 12.62
CA VAL A 199 15.32 -16.85 11.74
C VAL A 199 14.62 -17.75 10.75
N ASN A 200 13.30 -17.61 10.66
CA ASN A 200 12.51 -18.20 9.61
C ASN A 200 12.86 -17.51 8.26
N SER A 201 13.53 -18.23 7.37
CA SER A 201 13.97 -17.76 6.04
C SER A 201 12.82 -17.25 5.15
N LYS A 202 11.56 -17.51 5.52
CA LYS A 202 10.37 -16.93 4.88
C LYS A 202 10.21 -15.41 5.09
N PHE A 203 10.99 -14.79 5.98
CA PHE A 203 10.95 -13.35 6.30
C PHE A 203 12.28 -12.62 6.08
N THR A 204 13.13 -13.16 5.19
CA THR A 204 14.42 -12.57 4.82
C THR A 204 14.46 -12.30 3.32
N GLY A 205 14.96 -11.11 2.92
CA GLY A 205 15.17 -10.73 1.51
C GLY A 205 13.97 -9.99 0.88
N ASP A 206 14.20 -9.41 -0.30
CA ASP A 206 13.19 -8.66 -1.08
C ASP A 206 12.04 -9.54 -1.59
N ASP A 207 12.28 -10.85 -1.68
CA ASP A 207 11.29 -11.87 -2.05
C ASP A 207 10.33 -12.24 -0.89
N SER A 208 10.55 -11.70 0.30
CA SER A 208 9.64 -11.89 1.43
C SER A 208 8.36 -11.04 1.30
N VAL A 209 7.51 -11.48 0.37
CA VAL A 209 6.07 -11.67 0.54
C VAL A 209 5.28 -10.44 1.02
N VAL A 210 4.92 -9.52 0.10
CA VAL A 210 3.52 -9.24 -0.29
C VAL A 210 3.38 -7.98 -1.16
N LYS A 211 2.70 -8.12 -2.30
CA LYS A 211 2.20 -7.02 -3.15
C LYS A 211 1.17 -6.17 -2.38
N PHE A 212 1.26 -4.84 -2.48
CA PHE A 212 0.17 -3.96 -2.07
C PHE A 212 -0.94 -4.02 -3.12
N HIS A 213 -2.20 -4.00 -2.70
CA HIS A 213 -3.36 -3.98 -3.59
C HIS A 213 -3.91 -2.54 -3.71
N ASP A 214 -4.84 -2.34 -4.62
CA ASP A 214 -5.54 -1.06 -4.77
C ASP A 214 -6.35 -0.73 -3.51
N ASN A 215 -6.47 0.55 -3.17
CA ASN A 215 -7.11 1.01 -1.92
C ASN A 215 -6.42 0.51 -0.64
N CYS A 216 -5.11 0.28 -0.70
CA CYS A 216 -4.31 -0.14 0.45
C CYS A 216 -3.83 1.05 1.29
N HIS A 217 -4.11 1.04 2.59
CA HIS A 217 -3.69 2.07 3.55
C HIS A 217 -2.61 1.57 4.53
N CYS A 218 -1.82 0.58 4.12
CA CYS A 218 -0.70 0.06 4.89
C CYS A 218 0.55 0.97 4.73
N GLN A 219 1.31 1.09 5.81
CA GLN A 219 2.63 1.73 5.82
C GLN A 219 3.71 0.75 6.30
N ILE A 220 4.96 1.21 6.25
CA ILE A 220 6.15 0.46 6.67
C ILE A 220 6.75 1.17 7.89
N VAL A 221 7.15 0.40 8.90
CA VAL A 221 7.81 0.91 10.11
C VAL A 221 9.26 0.44 10.08
N PRO A 222 10.24 1.34 9.88
CA PRO A 222 11.65 0.97 9.95
C PRO A 222 12.03 0.59 11.38
N VAL A 223 12.93 -0.38 11.53
CA VAL A 223 13.45 -0.80 12.84
C VAL A 223 14.96 -0.71 12.80
N PHE A 224 15.54 -0.09 13.82
CA PHE A 224 16.98 0.17 13.92
C PHE A 224 17.67 -0.73 14.96
N LYS A 225 18.99 -0.83 14.87
CA LYS A 225 19.82 -1.56 15.83
C LYS A 225 19.57 -1.04 17.24
N GLY A 226 19.39 -1.95 18.19
CA GLY A 226 19.10 -1.61 19.58
C GLY A 226 17.62 -1.30 19.85
N GLN A 227 16.75 -1.31 18.83
CA GLN A 227 15.30 -1.28 19.03
C GLN A 227 14.70 -2.68 19.13
N ARG A 228 13.60 -2.78 19.90
CA ARG A 228 12.66 -3.90 19.82
C ARG A 228 11.42 -3.47 19.05
N PHE A 229 11.01 -4.27 18.07
CA PHE A 229 9.72 -4.06 17.41
C PHE A 229 8.58 -4.63 18.26
N GLU A 230 7.51 -3.86 18.42
CA GLU A 230 6.31 -4.27 19.15
C GLU A 230 5.06 -3.98 18.30
N LEU A 231 4.24 -5.01 18.12
CA LEU A 231 2.90 -4.85 17.56
C LEU A 231 2.11 -3.85 18.42
N SER A 232 1.31 -2.99 17.80
CA SER A 232 0.29 -2.23 18.51
C SER A 232 -0.79 -3.13 19.12
N ASP A 233 -1.63 -2.57 19.99
CA ASP A 233 -2.74 -3.29 20.62
C ASP A 233 -3.67 -3.95 19.61
N HIS A 234 -4.05 -3.23 18.55
CA HIS A 234 -4.92 -3.81 17.52
C HIS A 234 -4.21 -4.90 16.71
N ALA A 235 -2.92 -4.76 16.44
CA ALA A 235 -2.17 -5.75 15.67
C ALA A 235 -1.91 -7.03 16.50
N ARG A 236 -1.71 -6.90 17.82
CA ARG A 236 -1.68 -8.04 18.75
C ARG A 236 -3.01 -8.78 18.79
N GLU A 237 -4.12 -8.05 18.80
CA GLU A 237 -5.44 -8.69 18.77
C GLU A 237 -5.68 -9.42 17.45
N TRP A 238 -5.29 -8.83 16.32
CA TRP A 238 -5.34 -9.52 15.03
C TRP A 238 -4.43 -10.74 14.96
N GLU A 239 -3.25 -10.68 15.57
CA GLU A 239 -2.33 -11.83 15.66
C GLU A 239 -2.97 -12.96 16.47
N ARG A 240 -3.59 -12.64 17.61
CA ARG A 240 -4.35 -13.59 18.43
C ARG A 240 -5.46 -14.25 17.60
N ILE A 241 -6.29 -13.46 16.92
CA ILE A 241 -7.37 -13.96 16.07
C ILE A 241 -6.83 -14.84 14.94
N TYR A 242 -5.75 -14.42 14.27
CA TYR A 242 -5.15 -15.21 13.20
C TYR A 242 -4.65 -16.56 13.72
N ARG A 243 -3.91 -16.57 14.83
CA ARG A 243 -3.37 -17.77 15.46
C ARG A 243 -4.48 -18.75 15.85
N ASP A 244 -5.53 -18.24 16.48
CA ASP A 244 -6.58 -19.07 17.07
C ASP A 244 -7.56 -19.61 16.01
N TYR A 245 -7.85 -18.85 14.95
CA TYR A 245 -8.92 -19.18 14.00
C TYR A 245 -8.48 -19.49 12.56
N ALA A 246 -7.28 -19.09 12.14
CA ALA A 246 -6.86 -19.19 10.73
C ALA A 246 -5.57 -19.97 10.52
N ALA A 247 -4.55 -19.79 11.37
CA ALA A 247 -3.24 -20.41 11.23
C ALA A 247 -3.29 -21.95 11.07
N PRO A 248 -4.17 -22.71 11.77
CA PRO A 248 -4.25 -24.17 11.64
C PRO A 248 -4.80 -24.68 10.29
N TYR A 249 -5.28 -23.81 9.40
CA TYR A 249 -6.00 -24.19 8.17
C TYR A 249 -5.23 -23.79 6.91
N PRO A 250 -4.15 -24.49 6.53
CA PRO A 250 -3.38 -24.16 5.34
C PRO A 250 -4.26 -24.15 4.08
N GLY A 251 -4.10 -23.13 3.23
CA GLY A 251 -4.89 -22.93 2.01
C GLY A 251 -6.19 -22.13 2.20
N ASP A 252 -6.74 -22.05 3.41
CA ASP A 252 -8.00 -21.33 3.70
C ASP A 252 -7.80 -20.17 4.70
N GLN A 253 -6.55 -19.91 5.09
CA GLN A 253 -6.18 -18.96 6.15
C GLN A 253 -6.79 -17.57 5.96
N LEU A 254 -6.79 -17.03 4.72
CA LEU A 254 -7.29 -15.67 4.47
C LEU A 254 -8.82 -15.57 4.60
N ASN A 255 -9.56 -16.61 4.21
CA ASN A 255 -11.01 -16.62 4.34
C ASN A 255 -11.44 -16.81 5.80
N ARG A 256 -10.80 -17.74 6.50
CA ARG A 256 -10.98 -17.96 7.95
C ARG A 256 -10.70 -16.69 8.73
N PHE A 257 -9.58 -16.03 8.42
CA PHE A 257 -9.22 -14.78 9.08
C PHE A 257 -10.20 -13.66 8.77
N ARG A 258 -10.72 -13.57 7.54
CA ARG A 258 -11.80 -12.62 7.19
C ARG A 258 -13.04 -12.84 8.05
N GLN A 259 -13.48 -14.09 8.19
CA GLN A 259 -14.64 -14.44 9.01
C GLN A 259 -14.41 -14.10 10.48
N ALA A 260 -13.29 -14.56 11.05
CA ALA A 260 -12.98 -14.31 12.45
C ALA A 260 -12.82 -12.81 12.78
N LEU A 261 -12.22 -12.01 11.88
CA LEU A 261 -12.19 -10.56 12.04
C LEU A 261 -13.59 -9.94 12.05
N ALA A 262 -14.53 -10.47 11.26
CA ALA A 262 -15.91 -9.99 11.27
C ALA A 262 -16.60 -10.31 12.60
N ASP A 263 -16.45 -11.55 13.07
CA ASP A 263 -17.04 -12.04 14.32
C ASP A 263 -16.52 -11.28 15.55
N HIS A 264 -15.28 -10.80 15.48
CA HIS A 264 -14.65 -9.98 16.54
C HIS A 264 -14.75 -8.46 16.31
N GLY A 265 -15.59 -7.99 15.39
CA GLY A 265 -15.85 -6.55 15.21
C GLY A 265 -14.67 -5.77 14.62
N HIS A 266 -13.76 -6.45 13.93
CA HIS A 266 -12.58 -5.86 13.31
C HIS A 266 -12.72 -5.68 11.80
N MET A 267 -13.89 -5.84 11.20
CA MET A 267 -14.09 -5.48 9.79
C MET A 267 -14.37 -3.98 9.65
N PRO A 268 -13.91 -3.33 8.55
CA PRO A 268 -14.35 -1.97 8.28
C PRO A 268 -15.88 -1.96 8.19
N VAL A 269 -16.53 -1.02 8.88
CA VAL A 269 -17.93 -0.71 8.61
C VAL A 269 -17.97 -0.22 7.17
N LEU A 270 -18.66 -0.98 6.31
CA LEU A 270 -18.88 -0.63 4.90
C LEU A 270 -19.67 0.68 4.79
#